data_AF-A0A835YD11-F1
#
_entry.id   AF-A0A835YD11-F1
#
_cell.length_a   1.000
_cell.length_b   1.000
_cell.length_c   1.000
_cell.angle_alpha   90.00
_cell.angle_beta   90.00
_cell.angle_gamma   90.00
#
_symmetry.space_group_name_H-M   'P 1'
#
loop_
_entity.id
_entity.type
_entity.pdbx_description
1 polymer ?
#
loop_
_entity_poly.entity_id
_entity_poly.type
_entity_poly.pdbx_seq_one_letter_code
_entity_poly.pdbx_strand_id
1 'polypeptide(L)'
;MAELVEAVMKLKPSGFAPTIIDQTEDYLYVEYESPLFGFIDDVEFWFRPGPEARVEYRSCSRVGEADVANINRKRIKAIREELETKGWRSTGF
;
A
#
# COMPACT_ATOMS: atom_id res chain seq x y z
N MET A 1 -6.26 6.81 -8.91
CA MET A 1 -6.31 7.09 -7.45
C MET A 1 -7.49 6.42 -6.75
N ALA A 2 -8.75 6.71 -7.12
CA ALA A 2 -9.93 6.24 -6.36
C ALA A 2 -9.95 4.71 -6.11
N GLU A 3 -9.67 3.90 -7.12
CA GLU A 3 -9.65 2.43 -6.98
C GLU A 3 -8.54 1.92 -6.05
N LEU A 4 -7.38 2.59 -6.03
CA LEU A 4 -6.28 2.31 -5.11
C LEU A 4 -6.69 2.64 -3.67
N VAL A 5 -7.28 3.82 -3.45
CA VAL A 5 -7.79 4.24 -2.14
C VAL A 5 -8.82 3.24 -1.63
N GLU A 6 -9.77 2.83 -2.48
CA GLU A 6 -10.76 1.81 -2.14
C GLU A 6 -10.10 0.48 -1.75
N ALA A 7 -9.13 0.00 -2.53
CA ALA A 7 -8.41 -1.24 -2.24
C ALA A 7 -7.65 -1.18 -0.91
N VAL A 8 -6.92 -0.08 -0.66
CA VAL A 8 -6.18 0.16 0.59
C VAL A 8 -7.12 0.13 1.79
N MET A 9 -8.27 0.82 1.72
CA MET A 9 -9.20 0.94 2.85
C MET A 9 -10.00 -0.34 3.11
N LYS A 10 -10.31 -1.09 2.05
CA LYS A 10 -11.07 -2.35 2.12
C LYS A 10 -10.20 -3.52 2.60
N LEU A 11 -8.96 -3.61 2.14
CA LEU A 11 -8.13 -4.78 2.36
C LEU A 11 -7.37 -4.69 3.68
N LYS A 12 -7.54 -5.71 4.53
CA LYS A 12 -6.81 -5.85 5.80
C LYS A 12 -6.13 -7.22 5.93
N PRO A 13 -5.28 -7.64 4.95
CA PRO A 13 -4.70 -8.98 4.92
C PRO A 13 -3.76 -9.28 6.09
N SER A 14 -3.18 -8.25 6.72
CA SER A 14 -2.35 -8.37 7.93
C SER A 14 -3.13 -8.11 9.22
N GLY A 15 -4.42 -7.75 9.14
CA GLY A 15 -5.22 -7.29 10.28
C GLY A 15 -4.87 -5.88 10.77
N PHE A 16 -3.92 -5.18 10.13
CA PHE A 16 -3.55 -3.82 10.48
C PHE A 16 -4.59 -2.84 9.94
N ALA A 17 -4.87 -1.79 10.69
CA ALA A 17 -5.83 -0.77 10.31
C ALA A 17 -5.16 0.30 9.43
N PRO A 18 -5.66 0.57 8.20
CA PRO A 18 -5.16 1.66 7.37
C PRO A 18 -5.74 3.00 7.81
N THR A 19 -4.91 4.04 7.77
CA THR A 19 -5.31 5.45 7.89
C THR A 19 -4.64 6.24 6.77
N ILE A 20 -5.43 6.96 5.97
CA ILE A 20 -4.87 7.87 4.96
C ILE A 20 -4.35 9.10 5.68
N ILE A 21 -3.06 9.38 5.52
CA ILE A 21 -2.39 10.52 6.15
C ILE A 21 -2.27 11.69 5.18
N ASP A 22 -1.97 11.40 3.92
CA ASP A 22 -1.90 12.41 2.87
C ASP A 22 -2.40 11.85 1.53
N GLN A 23 -3.08 12.70 0.77
CA GLN A 23 -3.59 12.37 -0.55
C GLN A 23 -3.59 13.62 -1.43
N THR A 24 -2.76 13.60 -2.46
CA THR A 24 -2.73 14.61 -3.52
C THR A 24 -3.31 14.03 -4.82
N GLU A 25 -3.19 14.77 -5.93
CA GLU A 25 -3.58 14.28 -7.25
C GLU A 25 -2.72 13.08 -7.72
N ASP A 26 -1.46 13.04 -7.31
CA ASP A 26 -0.45 12.11 -7.78
C ASP A 26 0.21 11.27 -6.67
N TYR A 27 -0.22 11.43 -5.43
CA TYR A 27 0.41 10.77 -4.29
C TYR A 27 -0.61 10.31 -3.24
N LEU A 28 -0.35 9.16 -2.64
CA LEU A 28 -1.14 8.62 -1.53
C LEU A 28 -0.20 8.06 -0.46
N TYR A 29 -0.34 8.55 0.76
CA TYR A 29 0.39 8.06 1.92
C TYR A 29 -0.58 7.51 2.96
N VAL A 30 -0.31 6.28 3.41
CA VAL A 30 -1.14 5.49 4.30
C VAL A 30 -0.28 4.92 5.41
N GLU A 31 -0.74 5.09 6.65
CA GLU A 31 -0.20 4.39 7.81
C GLU A 31 -1.03 3.14 8.08
N TYR A 32 -0.36 2.02 8.32
CA TYR A 32 -0.97 0.77 8.78
C TYR A 32 -0.54 0.50 10.22
N GLU A 33 -1.50 0.54 11.14
CA GLU A 33 -1.25 0.30 12.56
C GLU A 33 -1.58 -1.14 12.96
N SER A 34 -0.67 -1.78 13.71
CA SER A 34 -0.89 -3.11 14.27
C SER A 34 -1.88 -3.07 15.45
N PRO A 35 -2.87 -3.98 15.50
CA PRO A 35 -3.96 -3.88 16.48
C PRO A 35 -3.53 -4.14 17.93
N LEU A 36 -2.39 -4.80 18.16
CA LEU A 36 -1.96 -5.25 19.50
C LEU A 36 -0.72 -4.53 20.03
N PHE A 37 0.18 -4.10 19.14
CA PHE A 37 1.50 -3.59 19.54
C PHE A 37 1.74 -2.12 19.14
N GLY A 38 0.82 -1.49 18.40
CA GLY A 38 0.96 -0.10 17.96
C GLY A 38 2.13 0.09 16.97
N PHE A 39 2.54 -0.96 16.27
CA PHE A 39 3.54 -0.85 15.21
C PHE A 39 2.93 -0.13 14.01
N ILE A 40 3.67 0.82 13.44
CA ILE A 40 3.22 1.60 12.30
C ILE A 40 4.09 1.22 11.10
N ASP A 41 3.42 0.84 10.02
CA ASP A 41 4.03 0.69 8.71
C ASP A 41 3.57 1.82 7.79
N ASP A 42 4.53 2.48 7.14
CA ASP A 42 4.30 3.52 6.16
C ASP A 42 4.19 2.88 4.77
N VAL A 43 3.08 3.14 4.07
CA VAL A 43 2.87 2.73 2.69
C VAL A 43 2.57 3.95 1.84
N GLU A 44 3.42 4.18 0.84
CA GLU A 44 3.32 5.33 -0.06
C GLU A 44 3.15 4.83 -1.49
N PHE A 45 2.30 5.52 -2.24
CA PHE A 45 2.09 5.30 -3.67
C PHE A 45 2.27 6.61 -4.43
N TRP A 46 3.10 6.58 -5.46
CA TRP A 46 3.37 7.73 -6.30
C TRP A 46 2.99 7.45 -7.75
N PHE A 47 2.07 8.24 -8.28
CA PHE A 47 1.62 8.23 -9.66
C PHE A 47 2.56 9.11 -10.48
N ARG A 48 3.63 8.51 -11.01
CA ARG A 48 4.65 9.24 -11.76
C ARG A 48 4.00 9.98 -12.95
N PRO A 49 4.18 11.30 -13.08
CA PRO A 49 3.69 12.03 -14.24
C PRO A 49 4.49 11.66 -15.49
N GLY A 50 3.82 11.51 -16.64
CA GLY A 50 4.48 11.26 -17.92
C GLY A 50 3.71 10.32 -18.86
N PRO A 51 4.30 10.00 -20.02
CA PRO A 51 3.67 9.16 -21.05
C PRO A 51 3.49 7.70 -20.62
N GLU A 52 4.23 7.24 -19.62
CA GLU A 52 4.10 5.91 -19.02
C GLU A 52 3.42 6.04 -17.66
N ALA A 53 2.09 6.00 -17.65
CA ALA A 53 1.31 6.00 -16.43
C ALA A 53 1.67 4.76 -15.58
N ARG A 54 2.50 4.96 -14.55
CA ARG A 54 2.96 3.92 -13.63
C ARG A 54 2.82 4.41 -12.20
N VAL A 55 2.37 3.52 -11.33
CA VAL A 55 2.38 3.74 -9.89
C VAL A 55 3.59 3.05 -9.30
N GLU A 56 4.46 3.82 -8.66
CA GLU A 56 5.53 3.33 -7.81
C GLU A 56 5.03 3.25 -6.37
N TYR A 57 5.65 2.38 -5.56
CA TYR A 57 5.27 2.26 -4.16
C TYR A 57 6.49 2.09 -3.26
N ARG A 58 6.33 2.51 -2.00
CA ARG A 58 7.23 2.21 -0.89
C ARG A 58 6.41 1.58 0.23
N SER A 59 6.96 0.58 0.92
CA SER A 59 6.35 -0.04 2.09
C SER A 59 7.44 -0.33 3.12
N CYS A 60 7.36 0.31 4.29
CA CYS A 60 8.40 0.24 5.30
C CYS A 60 7.82 0.30 6.71
N SER A 61 8.34 -0.52 7.63
CA SER A 61 8.00 -0.44 9.05
C SER A 61 8.83 0.64 9.74
N ARG A 62 8.22 1.43 10.64
CA ARG A 62 8.96 2.47 11.41
C ARG A 62 9.92 1.87 12.43
N VAL A 63 9.58 0.69 12.94
CA VAL A 63 10.35 -0.02 13.96
C VAL A 63 10.66 -1.42 13.45
N GLY A 64 11.95 -1.70 13.30
CA GLY A 64 12.44 -2.96 12.74
C GLY A 64 12.53 -2.91 11.21
N GLU A 65 13.69 -3.34 10.66
CA GLU A 65 13.93 -3.36 9.22
C GLU A 65 13.49 -4.68 8.54
N ALA A 66 13.21 -5.71 9.32
CA ALA A 66 12.80 -7.00 8.79
C ALA A 66 11.31 -7.00 8.47
N ASP A 67 10.92 -7.48 7.28
CA ASP A 67 9.53 -7.85 6.96
C ASP A 67 9.13 -9.09 7.78
N VAL A 68 8.99 -8.91 9.09
CA VAL A 68 8.72 -9.97 10.05
C VAL A 68 7.41 -10.64 9.61
N ALA A 69 7.49 -11.95 9.33
CA ALA A 69 6.38 -12.76 8.81
C ALA A 69 5.82 -12.35 7.42
N ASN A 70 6.58 -11.58 6.63
CA ASN A 70 6.20 -11.10 5.30
C ASN A 70 4.94 -10.21 5.28
N ILE A 71 4.69 -9.45 6.35
CA ILE A 71 3.50 -8.60 6.52
C ILE A 71 3.40 -7.54 5.42
N ASN A 72 4.48 -6.80 5.17
CA ASN A 72 4.51 -5.71 4.19
C ASN A 72 4.33 -6.27 2.78
N ARG A 73 5.03 -7.37 2.45
CA ARG A 73 4.89 -8.06 1.17
C ARG A 73 3.47 -8.59 0.96
N LYS A 74 2.85 -9.23 1.96
CA LYS A 74 1.48 -9.75 1.87
C LYS A 74 0.47 -8.63 1.60
N ARG A 75 0.62 -7.49 2.27
CA ARG A 75 -0.23 -6.31 2.09
C ARG A 75 -0.17 -5.79 0.67
N ILE A 76 1.04 -5.51 0.17
CA ILE A 76 1.24 -5.01 -1.20
C ILE A 76 0.73 -6.01 -2.22
N LYS A 77 1.00 -7.31 -2.01
CA LYS A 77 0.50 -8.36 -2.90
C LYS A 77 -1.03 -8.36 -2.98
N ALA A 78 -1.74 -8.27 -1.86
CA ALA A 78 -3.20 -8.25 -1.85
C ALA A 78 -3.78 -7.01 -2.54
N ILE A 79 -3.20 -5.82 -2.29
CA ILE A 79 -3.61 -4.58 -2.97
C ILE A 79 -3.44 -4.72 -4.48
N ARG A 80 -2.28 -5.24 -4.91
CA ARG A 80 -2.00 -5.49 -6.33
C ARG A 80 -3.00 -6.46 -6.95
N GLU A 81 -3.29 -7.59 -6.30
CA GLU A 81 -4.23 -8.59 -6.81
C GLU A 81 -5.65 -8.03 -6.95
N GLU A 82 -6.14 -7.25 -5.98
CA GLU A 82 -7.43 -6.55 -6.09
C GLU A 82 -7.43 -5.57 -7.28
N LEU A 83 -6.38 -4.78 -7.45
CA LEU A 83 -6.28 -3.83 -8.56
C LEU A 83 -6.20 -4.52 -9.92
N GLU A 84 -5.54 -5.69 -10.01
CA GLU A 84 -5.50 -6.49 -11.23
C GLU A 84 -6.90 -6.94 -11.67
N THR A 85 -7.80 -7.23 -10.72
CA THR A 85 -9.22 -7.52 -11.06
C THR A 85 -9.95 -6.32 -11.68
N LYS A 86 -9.46 -5.10 -11.43
CA LYS A 86 -9.96 -3.84 -11.99
C LYS A 86 -9.22 -3.42 -13.27
N GLY A 87 -8.37 -4.28 -13.83
CA GLY A 87 -7.66 -4.03 -15.10
C GLY A 87 -6.30 -3.35 -14.94
N TRP A 88 -5.80 -3.18 -13.71
CA TRP A 88 -4.44 -2.72 -13.48
C TRP A 88 -3.43 -3.78 -13.91
N ARG A 89 -2.21 -3.35 -14.24
CA ARG A 89 -1.11 -4.25 -14.61
C ARG A 89 0.05 -4.04 -13.64
N SER A 90 0.64 -5.13 -13.18
CA SER A 90 1.85 -5.09 -12.37
C SER A 90 3.09 -5.48 -13.20
N THR A 91 4.23 -4.91 -12.87
CA THR A 91 5.52 -5.24 -13.47
C THR A 91 6.50 -5.69 -12.40
N GLY A 92 7.05 -6.90 -12.56
CA GLY A 92 8.06 -7.49 -11.67
C GLY A 92 7.49 -8.31 -10.51
N PHE A 93 8.16 -9.43 -10.22
CA PHE A 93 8.01 -10.27 -9.03
C PHE A 93 9.40 -10.59 -8.47
#